data_AF-A0A847PDQ3-F1
#
_entry.id   AF-A0A847PDQ3-F1
#
_cell.length_a   1.000
_cell.length_b   1.000
_cell.length_c   1.000
_cell.angle_alpha   90.00
_cell.angle_beta   90.00
_cell.angle_gamma   90.00
#
_symmetry.space_group_name_H-M   'P 1'
#
loop_
_entity.id
_entity.type
_entity.pdbx_description
1 polymer ?
#
loop_
_entity_poly.entity_id
_entity_poly.type
_entity_poly.pdbx_seq_one_letter_code
_entity_poly.pdbx_strand_id
1 'polypeptide(L)'
;MKPIAYLITNFIEKTVESKGLSLYVTSDGKYLAMDEDFNTHYKFDLIVSGSDFSCQVLTPEGEALVTRLSVNIPWTNGAALRDFMEQVRAL
;
A
#
# COMPACT_ATOMS: atom_id res chain seq x y z
N MET A 1 18.78 10.64 8.14
CA MET A 1 18.28 9.26 8.33
C MET A 1 16.85 9.21 7.79
N LYS A 2 16.47 8.19 7.00
CA LYS A 2 15.08 8.06 6.50
C LYS A 2 14.24 7.24 7.50
N PRO A 3 12.99 7.62 7.81
CA PRO A 3 12.11 6.80 8.64
C PRO A 3 11.88 5.42 8.02
N ILE A 4 11.75 4.35 8.81
CA ILE A 4 11.47 3.01 8.26
C ILE A 4 10.14 2.96 7.50
N ALA A 5 9.16 3.79 7.88
CA ALA A 5 7.91 3.99 7.16
C ALA A 5 8.09 4.42 5.69
N TYR A 6 9.17 5.15 5.40
CA TYR A 6 9.51 5.56 4.03
C TYR A 6 9.79 4.36 3.13
N LEU A 7 10.34 3.28 3.69
CA LEU A 7 10.64 2.06 2.93
C LEU A 7 9.36 1.40 2.39
N ILE A 8 8.27 1.40 3.18
CA ILE A 8 6.98 0.83 2.76
C ILE A 8 6.30 1.71 1.72
N THR A 9 6.16 3.00 1.99
CA THR A 9 5.49 3.95 1.09
C THR A 9 6.21 4.06 -0.26
N ASN A 10 7.54 4.21 -0.27
CA ASN A 10 8.34 4.23 -1.49
C ASN A 10 8.29 2.89 -2.25
N PHE A 11 8.14 1.75 -1.56
CA PHE A 11 7.98 0.47 -2.24
C PHE A 11 6.62 0.37 -2.93
N ILE A 12 5.54 0.79 -2.26
CA ILE A 12 4.19 0.84 -2.84
C ILE A 12 4.19 1.76 -4.07
N GLU A 13 4.69 2.99 -3.93
CA GLU A 13 4.78 3.99 -4.99
C GLU A 13 5.48 3.43 -6.24
N LYS A 14 6.71 2.93 -6.09
CA LYS A 14 7.45 2.33 -7.22
C LYS A 14 6.74 1.14 -7.84
N THR A 15 6.05 0.34 -7.02
CA THR A 15 5.33 -0.84 -7.52
C THR A 15 4.13 -0.42 -8.37
N VAL A 16 3.35 0.57 -7.93
CA VAL A 16 2.18 1.04 -8.69
C VAL A 16 2.61 1.82 -9.94
N GLU A 17 3.68 2.62 -9.85
CA GLU A 17 4.28 3.32 -10.99
C GLU A 17 4.75 2.33 -12.07
N SER A 18 5.34 1.20 -11.67
CA SER A 18 5.74 0.15 -12.62
C SER A 18 4.58 -0.49 -13.37
N LYS A 19 3.34 -0.27 -12.92
CA LYS A 19 2.08 -0.74 -13.52
C LYS A 19 1.34 0.36 -14.29
N GLY A 20 1.95 1.53 -14.48
CA GLY A 20 1.33 2.67 -15.16
C GLY A 20 0.30 3.41 -14.29
N LEU A 21 0.35 3.24 -12.97
CA LEU A 21 -0.51 3.93 -12.02
C LEU A 21 0.28 4.99 -11.25
N SER A 22 -0.39 6.05 -10.79
CA SER A 22 0.17 7.06 -9.91
C SER A 22 -0.37 6.91 -8.49
N LEU A 23 0.48 7.11 -7.48
CA LEU A 23 0.09 7.05 -6.07
C LEU A 23 -0.31 8.45 -5.56
N TYR A 24 -1.57 8.62 -5.19
CA TYR A 24 -2.10 9.84 -4.59
C TYR A 24 -2.41 9.62 -3.11
N VAL A 25 -2.43 10.69 -2.32
CA VAL A 25 -2.80 10.66 -0.91
C VAL A 25 -4.06 11.48 -0.65
N THR A 26 -5.02 10.91 0.06
CA THR A 26 -6.22 11.62 0.51
C THR A 26 -5.91 12.52 1.70
N SER A 27 -6.82 13.44 2.03
CA SER A 27 -6.68 14.34 3.19
C SER A 27 -6.60 13.59 4.53
N ASP A 28 -7.18 12.40 4.62
CA ASP A 28 -7.10 11.51 5.79
C ASP A 28 -5.95 10.49 5.72
N GLY A 29 -5.01 10.67 4.77
CA GLY A 29 -3.77 9.91 4.70
C GLY A 29 -3.86 8.53 4.07
N LYS A 30 -4.92 8.24 3.29
CA LYS A 30 -5.06 6.98 2.54
C LYS A 30 -4.36 7.11 1.19
N TYR A 31 -3.76 6.04 0.72
CA TYR A 31 -3.09 6.05 -0.59
C TYR A 31 -4.00 5.42 -1.63
N LEU A 32 -4.14 6.09 -2.78
CA LEU A 32 -4.91 5.62 -3.92
C LEU A 32 -3.96 5.44 -5.11
N ALA A 33 -3.91 4.24 -5.66
CA ALA A 33 -3.23 3.98 -6.93
C ALA A 33 -4.24 4.18 -8.05
N MET A 34 -4.01 5.19 -8.88
CA MET A 34 -4.95 5.67 -9.89
C MET A 34 -4.32 5.68 -11.28
N ASP A 35 -5.12 5.44 -12.31
CA ASP A 35 -4.70 5.62 -13.70
C ASP A 35 -4.81 7.09 -14.14
N GLU A 36 -4.51 7.36 -15.42
CA GLU A 36 -4.57 8.70 -16.01
C GLU A 36 -5.99 9.29 -16.07
N ASP A 37 -7.02 8.43 -16.05
CA ASP A 37 -8.43 8.81 -16.04
C ASP A 37 -8.98 9.01 -14.61
N PHE A 38 -8.09 8.97 -13.61
CA PHE A 38 -8.42 9.06 -12.19
C PHE A 38 -9.29 7.90 -11.66
N ASN A 39 -9.33 6.75 -12.32
CA ASN A 39 -9.95 5.56 -11.74
C ASN A 39 -9.00 4.95 -10.71
N THR A 40 -9.53 4.65 -9.52
CA THR A 40 -8.78 3.96 -8.47
C THR A 40 -8.71 2.48 -8.79
N HIS A 41 -7.51 1.90 -8.86
CA HIS A 41 -7.29 0.46 -9.02
C HIS A 41 -7.00 -0.23 -7.69
N TYR A 42 -6.29 0.48 -6.80
CA TYR A 42 -6.00 -0.01 -5.46
C TYR A 42 -6.10 1.12 -4.44
N LYS A 43 -6.60 0.82 -3.24
CA LYS A 43 -6.53 1.69 -2.07
C LYS A 43 -5.70 1.01 -0.99
N PHE A 44 -4.69 1.70 -0.48
CA PHE A 44 -3.84 1.25 0.61
C PHE A 44 -4.18 2.04 1.87
N ASP A 45 -4.77 1.35 2.83
CA ASP A 45 -5.01 1.87 4.17
C ASP A 45 -3.81 1.54 5.04
N LEU A 46 -2.73 2.32 4.85
CA LEU A 46 -1.48 2.19 5.58
C LEU A 46 -1.52 3.00 6.88
N ILE A 47 -1.27 2.34 8.01
CA ILE A 47 -1.10 2.97 9.31
C ILE A 47 0.28 2.57 9.84
N VAL A 48 1.05 3.55 10.26
CA VAL A 48 2.44 3.36 10.72
C VAL A 48 2.52 3.76 12.18
N SER A 49 3.15 2.92 12.99
CA SER A 49 3.46 3.19 14.40
C SER A 49 4.97 3.10 14.64
N GLY A 50 5.39 3.35 15.89
CA GLY A 50 6.79 3.21 16.29
C GLY A 50 7.29 1.75 16.29
N SER A 51 6.40 0.77 16.43
CA SER A 51 6.75 -0.66 16.56
C SER A 51 6.40 -1.50 15.33
N ASP A 52 5.43 -1.06 14.54
CA ASP A 52 4.82 -1.83 13.47
C ASP A 52 4.21 -0.93 12.39
N PHE A 53 3.66 -1.57 11.36
CA PHE A 53 2.65 -1.00 10.50
C PHE A 53 1.51 -1.98 10.28
N SER A 54 0.34 -1.45 9.98
CA SER A 54 -0.76 -2.20 9.40
C SER A 54 -1.09 -1.66 8.02
N CYS A 55 -1.48 -2.55 7.11
CA CYS A 55 -1.89 -2.17 5.78
C CYS A 55 -3.06 -3.04 5.34
N GLN A 56 -4.14 -2.41 4.88
CA GLN A 56 -5.14 -3.08 4.06
C GLN A 56 -4.97 -2.65 2.62
N VAL A 57 -5.02 -3.59 1.69
CA VAL A 57 -5.09 -3.34 0.26
C VAL A 57 -6.49 -3.69 -0.21
N LEU A 58 -7.17 -2.70 -0.77
CA LEU A 58 -8.54 -2.78 -1.26
C LEU A 58 -8.52 -2.63 -2.78
N THR A 59 -9.34 -3.39 -3.49
CA THR A 59 -9.58 -3.22 -4.93
C THR A 59 -11.05 -2.94 -5.18
N PRO A 60 -11.41 -2.12 -6.18
CA PRO A 60 -12.79 -2.00 -6.62
C PRO A 60 -13.33 -3.33 -7.15
N GLU A 61 -14.54 -3.67 -6.73
CA GLU A 61 -15.40 -4.69 -7.35
C GLU A 61 -16.80 -4.09 -7.51
N GLY A 62 -17.12 -3.63 -8.72
CA GLY A 62 -18.33 -2.86 -8.96
C GLY A 62 -18.30 -1.52 -8.20
N GLU A 63 -19.33 -1.28 -7.38
CA GLU A 63 -19.45 -0.08 -6.54
C GLU A 63 -18.80 -0.25 -5.15
N ALA A 64 -18.25 -1.43 -4.83
CA ALA A 64 -17.70 -1.74 -3.53
C ALA A 64 -16.17 -1.83 -3.56
N LEU A 65 -15.55 -1.62 -2.39
CA LEU A 65 -14.15 -1.94 -2.16
C LEU A 65 -14.05 -3.28 -1.43
N VAL A 66 -13.22 -4.17 -1.96
CA VAL A 66 -13.00 -5.51 -1.40
C VAL A 66 -11.56 -5.66 -0.94
N THR A 67 -11.39 -6.17 0.28
CA THR A 67 -10.07 -6.42 0.88
C THR A 67 -9.37 -7.58 0.19
N ARG A 68 -8.24 -7.31 -0.44
CA ARG A 68 -7.33 -8.32 -1.02
C ARG A 68 -6.27 -8.77 -0.03
N LEU A 69 -5.79 -7.84 0.78
CA LEU A 69 -4.71 -8.08 1.74
C LEU A 69 -4.99 -7.28 3.02
N SER A 70 -4.73 -7.87 4.18
CA SER A 70 -4.79 -7.18 5.46
C SER A 70 -3.69 -7.73 6.36
N VAL A 71 -2.73 -6.88 6.72
CA VAL A 71 -1.55 -7.26 7.51
C VAL A 71 -1.34 -6.32 8.70
N ASN A 72 -0.71 -6.84 9.75
CA ASN A 72 -0.09 -6.08 10.83
C ASN A 72 1.29 -6.69 11.09
N ILE A 73 2.35 -5.92 10.83
CA ILE A 73 3.73 -6.42 10.76
C ILE A 73 4.63 -5.54 11.65
N PRO A 74 5.25 -6.14 12.68
CA PRO A 74 6.30 -5.47 13.44
C PRO A 74 7.51 -5.13 12.58
N TRP A 75 8.14 -3.98 12.82
CA TRP A 75 9.36 -3.57 12.11
C TRP A 75 10.52 -4.56 12.28
N THR A 76 10.47 -5.38 13.33
CA THR A 76 11.47 -6.42 13.64
C THR A 76 11.23 -7.73 12.88
N ASN A 77 10.10 -7.89 12.19
CA ASN A 77 9.79 -9.10 11.43
C ASN A 77 10.16 -8.97 9.95
N GLY A 78 11.44 -9.21 9.64
CA GLY A 78 11.98 -9.11 8.27
C GLY A 78 11.37 -10.08 7.26
N ALA A 79 10.91 -11.25 7.69
CA ALA A 79 10.27 -12.22 6.80
C ALA A 79 8.88 -11.72 6.37
N ALA A 80 8.04 -11.32 7.32
CA ALA A 80 6.71 -10.78 7.01
C ALA A 80 6.78 -9.48 6.19
N LEU A 81 7.79 -8.63 6.42
CA LEU A 81 8.06 -7.46 5.58
C LEU A 81 8.29 -7.84 4.12
N ARG A 82 9.09 -8.89 3.87
CA ARG A 82 9.36 -9.39 2.51
C ARG A 82 8.10 -9.98 1.88
N ASP A 83 7.37 -10.81 2.63
CA ASP A 83 6.13 -11.44 2.15
C ASP A 83 5.08 -10.38 1.78
N PHE A 84 4.99 -9.29 2.55
CA PHE A 84 4.13 -8.15 2.22
C PHE A 84 4.56 -7.49 0.91
N MET A 85 5.86 -7.23 0.72
CA MET A 85 6.37 -6.65 -0.52
C MET A 85 6.11 -7.52 -1.75
N GLU A 86 6.25 -8.84 -1.61
CA GLU A 86 5.95 -9.79 -2.68
C GLU A 86 4.46 -9.79 -3.04
N GLN A 87 3.58 -9.77 -2.03
CA GLN A 87 2.13 -9.65 -2.25
C GLN A 87 1.74 -8.34 -2.94
N VAL A 88 2.31 -7.20 -2.51
CA VAL A 88 2.08 -5.90 -3.16
C VAL A 88 2.59 -5.89 -4.61
N ARG A 89 3.72 -6.55 -4.88
CA ARG A 89 4.24 -6.70 -6.25
C ARG A 89 3.29 -7.50 -7.13
N ALA A 90 2.66 -8.53 -6.59
CA ALA A 90 1.75 -9.43 -7.30
C ALA A 90 0.34 -8.86 -7.53
N LEU A 91 0.01 -7.69 -6.96
CA LEU A 91 -1.28 -7.01 -7.16
C LEU A 91 -1.62 -6.79 -8.63
#